data_AF-A0A9Q3DF69-F1
#
_entry.id   AF-A0A9Q3DF69-F1
#
_cell.length_a   1.000
_cell.length_b   1.000
_cell.length_c   1.000
_cell.angle_alpha   90.00
_cell.angle_beta   90.00
_cell.angle_gamma   90.00
#
_symmetry.space_group_name_H-M   'P 1'
#
loop_
_entity.id
_entity.type
_entity.pdbx_description
1 polymer ?
#
loop_
_entity_poly.entity_id
_entity_poly.type
_entity_poly.pdbx_seq_one_letter_code
_entity_poly.pdbx_strand_id
1 'polypeptide(L)'
;MRQVDEVIKRAERIKGKGSRRQIWIEVDLPEVSSFSQPPKCLPIDVYDSKWFNDCPIGGKMVLADSFKVAFLPNASQSICGIQHSDESLSDHEFTEKYWQKCTASYDLSHKISKEDDESKRIEDYSERDEEIAADDNEEE
;
A
#
# COMPACT_ATOMS: atom_id res chain seq x y z
N MET A 1 -29.56 20.23 8.91
CA MET A 1 -28.55 19.50 9.70
C MET A 1 -28.04 18.35 8.84
N ARG A 2 -26.74 18.08 8.87
CA ARG A 2 -26.08 17.18 7.91
C ARG A 2 -26.42 15.74 8.28
N GLN A 3 -26.65 14.86 7.30
CA GLN A 3 -26.99 13.44 7.52
C GLN A 3 -26.02 12.74 8.50
N VAL A 4 -24.77 13.20 8.54
CA VAL A 4 -23.72 12.77 9.47
C VAL A 4 -24.13 12.96 10.94
N ASP A 5 -24.77 14.08 11.29
CA ASP A 5 -25.16 14.39 12.67
C ASP A 5 -26.25 13.44 13.20
N GLU A 6 -27.12 12.95 12.32
CA GLU A 6 -28.20 12.01 12.68
C GLU A 6 -27.68 10.60 12.88
N VAL A 7 -26.71 10.17 12.07
CA VAL A 7 -26.04 8.87 12.21
C VAL A 7 -25.23 8.83 13.50
N ILE A 8 -24.51 9.90 13.82
CA ILE A 8 -23.76 10.04 15.08
C ILE A 8 -24.69 9.96 16.29
N LYS A 9 -25.80 10.71 16.29
CA LYS A 9 -26.80 10.67 17.38
C LYS A 9 -27.46 9.30 17.53
N ARG A 10 -27.67 8.57 16.44
CA ARG A 10 -28.23 7.21 16.48
C ARG A 10 -27.23 6.21 17.06
N ALA A 11 -25.94 6.36 16.75
CA ALA A 11 -24.87 5.55 17.32
C ALA A 11 -24.68 5.80 18.83
N GLU A 12 -24.80 7.05 19.28
CA GLU A 12 -24.70 7.44 20.70
C GLU A 12 -25.83 6.85 21.56
N ARG A 13 -27.04 6.67 21.00
CA ARG A 13 -28.17 6.03 21.71
C ARG A 13 -27.95 4.53 21.99
N ILE A 14 -27.06 3.86 21.26
CA ILE A 14 -26.91 2.40 21.31
C ILE A 14 -25.97 1.93 22.42
N LYS A 15 -25.08 2.77 23.00
CA LYS A 15 -24.23 2.28 24.10
C LYS A 15 -23.65 3.36 25.03
N GLY A 16 -23.81 3.12 26.33
CA GLY A 16 -23.19 3.90 27.39
C GLY A 16 -21.66 3.89 27.35
N LYS A 17 -21.10 5.02 27.80
CA LYS A 17 -19.71 5.31 28.18
C LYS A 17 -18.61 4.59 27.38
N GLY A 18 -18.09 5.31 26.39
CA GLY A 18 -16.65 5.57 26.26
C GLY A 18 -15.76 4.40 25.85
N SER A 19 -15.82 4.00 24.58
CA SER A 19 -14.62 3.48 23.90
C SER A 19 -14.42 4.27 22.62
N ARG A 20 -13.24 4.87 22.42
CA ARG A 20 -12.84 5.42 21.12
C ARG A 20 -12.74 4.24 20.14
N ARG A 21 -13.81 3.94 19.42
CA ARG A 21 -13.78 2.94 18.35
C ARG A 21 -13.25 3.63 17.09
N GLN A 22 -12.26 3.02 16.45
CA GLN A 22 -12.03 3.30 15.04
C GLN A 22 -13.26 2.81 14.27
N ILE A 23 -13.95 3.74 13.62
CA ILE A 23 -15.08 3.44 12.76
C ILE A 23 -14.47 3.17 11.38
N TRP A 24 -14.57 1.92 10.93
CA TRP A 24 -14.26 1.57 9.55
C TRP A 24 -15.45 1.99 8.70
N ILE A 25 -15.21 2.90 7.75
CA ILE A 25 -16.17 3.28 6.72
C ILE A 25 -15.80 2.48 5.49
N GLU A 26 -16.62 1.48 5.16
CA GLU A 26 -16.52 0.80 3.89
C GLU A 26 -16.97 1.77 2.79
N VAL A 27 -16.12 2.00 1.80
CA VAL A 27 -16.47 2.84 0.65
C VAL A 27 -17.19 1.93 -0.34
N ASP A 28 -18.50 2.13 -0.50
CA ASP A 28 -19.36 1.28 -1.34
C ASP A 28 -18.92 1.22 -2.81
N LEU A 29 -18.23 2.26 -3.29
CA LEU A 29 -17.73 2.34 -4.67
C LEU A 29 -16.27 2.82 -4.67
N PRO A 30 -15.31 2.00 -5.12
CA PRO A 30 -13.93 2.45 -5.26
C PRO A 30 -13.87 3.53 -6.35
N GLU A 31 -13.34 4.69 -6.00
CA GLU A 31 -13.02 5.73 -6.98
C GLU A 31 -11.83 5.28 -7.82
N VAL A 32 -11.88 5.56 -9.12
CA VAL A 32 -10.75 5.29 -10.01
C VAL A 32 -9.57 6.17 -9.61
N SER A 33 -8.41 5.56 -9.40
CA SER A 33 -7.18 6.30 -9.10
C SER A 33 -6.85 7.26 -10.24
N SER A 34 -6.53 8.51 -9.90
CA SER A 34 -5.99 9.50 -10.84
C SER A 34 -4.52 9.23 -11.19
N PHE A 35 -3.83 8.42 -10.39
CA PHE A 35 -2.43 8.05 -10.63
C PHE A 35 -2.35 6.95 -11.68
N SER A 36 -1.69 7.24 -12.80
CA SER A 36 -1.48 6.28 -13.88
C SER A 36 -0.39 5.25 -13.57
N GLN A 37 0.55 5.58 -12.68
CA GLN A 37 1.63 4.67 -12.31
C GLN A 37 1.28 3.94 -11.01
N PRO A 38 1.53 2.62 -10.94
CA PRO A 38 1.45 1.90 -9.67
C PRO A 38 2.48 2.49 -8.68
N PRO A 39 2.21 2.39 -7.37
CA PRO A 39 3.19 2.71 -6.37
C PRO A 39 4.45 1.85 -6.55
N LYS A 40 5.59 2.34 -6.09
CA LYS A 40 6.89 1.66 -6.19
C LYS A 40 7.38 1.29 -4.80
N CYS A 41 8.25 0.29 -4.71
CA CYS A 41 8.91 -0.15 -3.47
C CYS A 41 7.96 -0.69 -2.39
N LEU A 42 6.72 -1.08 -2.74
CA LEU A 42 5.80 -1.67 -1.78
C LEU A 42 6.02 -3.19 -1.66
N PRO A 43 5.67 -3.80 -0.51
CA PRO A 43 5.65 -5.25 -0.32
C PRO A 43 4.88 -5.96 -1.43
N ILE A 44 5.33 -7.15 -1.79
CA ILE A 44 4.85 -7.86 -2.99
C ILE A 44 3.35 -8.20 -2.94
N ASP A 45 2.84 -8.46 -1.75
CA ASP A 45 1.46 -8.83 -1.47
C ASP A 45 0.47 -7.65 -1.53
N VAL A 46 0.96 -6.43 -1.75
CA VAL A 46 0.11 -5.28 -2.11
C VAL A 46 -0.42 -5.40 -3.54
N TYR A 47 0.31 -6.07 -4.42
CA TYR A 47 -0.05 -6.19 -5.83
C TYR A 47 -0.83 -7.47 -6.09
N ASP A 48 -1.78 -7.43 -7.02
CA ASP A 48 -2.44 -8.65 -7.49
C ASP A 48 -1.43 -9.58 -8.17
N SER A 49 -1.46 -10.86 -7.81
CA SER A 49 -0.54 -11.88 -8.32
C SER A 49 -0.60 -12.03 -9.84
N LYS A 50 -1.79 -11.96 -10.46
CA LYS A 50 -1.92 -12.10 -11.91
C LYS A 50 -1.30 -10.90 -12.62
N TRP A 51 -1.67 -9.71 -12.18
CA TRP A 51 -1.11 -8.46 -12.71
C TRP A 51 0.41 -8.40 -12.55
N PHE A 52 0.93 -8.78 -11.39
CA PHE A 52 2.37 -8.81 -11.16
C PHE A 52 3.06 -9.81 -12.09
N ASN A 53 2.51 -11.01 -12.25
CA ASN A 53 3.11 -12.05 -13.09
C ASN A 53 3.18 -11.63 -14.56
N ASP A 54 2.20 -10.87 -15.05
CA ASP A 54 2.17 -10.34 -16.42
C ASP A 54 3.11 -9.14 -16.64
N CYS A 55 3.63 -8.52 -15.57
CA CYS A 55 4.56 -7.40 -15.69
C CYS A 55 5.92 -7.82 -16.28
N PRO A 56 6.58 -6.92 -17.04
CA PRO A 56 7.93 -7.16 -17.53
C PRO A 56 8.92 -7.26 -16.37
N ILE A 57 9.96 -8.07 -16.52
CA ILE A 57 10.96 -8.38 -15.48
C ILE A 57 11.59 -7.10 -14.89
N GLY A 58 11.97 -6.14 -15.74
CA GLY A 58 12.52 -4.86 -15.27
C GLY A 58 11.53 -4.05 -14.44
N GLY A 59 10.24 -4.11 -14.78
CA GLY A 59 9.17 -3.49 -14.00
C GLY A 59 9.01 -4.16 -12.63
N LYS A 60 8.99 -5.49 -12.58
CA LYS A 60 8.86 -6.27 -11.32
C LYS A 60 9.91 -5.85 -10.28
N MET A 61 11.16 -5.67 -10.69
CA MET A 61 12.27 -5.26 -9.80
C MET A 61 12.15 -3.83 -9.27
N VAL A 62 11.54 -2.93 -10.04
CA VAL A 62 11.36 -1.52 -9.64
C VAL A 62 10.11 -1.35 -8.77
N LEU A 63 9.04 -2.07 -9.10
CA LEU A 63 7.71 -1.91 -8.54
C LEU A 63 7.57 -2.51 -7.14
N ALA A 64 7.98 -3.76 -6.96
CA ALA A 64 7.73 -4.47 -5.70
C ALA A 64 9.03 -4.77 -4.94
N ASP A 65 9.02 -4.50 -3.64
CA ASP A 65 9.98 -5.12 -2.73
C ASP A 65 9.62 -6.58 -2.58
N SER A 66 10.25 -7.36 -3.44
CA SER A 66 10.05 -8.78 -3.51
C SER A 66 10.84 -9.53 -2.43
N PHE A 67 11.12 -8.92 -1.29
CA PHE A 67 11.67 -9.59 -0.12
C PHE A 67 10.89 -9.28 1.16
N LYS A 68 9.76 -8.57 1.05
CA LYS A 68 8.90 -8.22 2.18
C LYS A 68 7.44 -8.58 1.91
N VAL A 69 6.74 -8.96 2.96
CA VAL A 69 5.30 -9.25 2.97
C VAL A 69 4.70 -8.42 4.11
N ALA A 70 3.59 -7.73 3.85
CA ALA A 70 2.92 -6.87 4.82
C ALA A 70 1.65 -7.49 5.43
N PHE A 71 1.01 -8.38 4.69
CA PHE A 71 -0.27 -8.99 5.01
C PHE A 71 -0.12 -10.45 5.41
N LEU A 72 -1.06 -10.88 6.24
CA LEU A 72 -1.30 -12.28 6.51
C LEU A 72 -1.77 -12.98 5.22
N PRO A 73 -1.64 -14.30 5.12
CA PRO A 73 -2.14 -15.06 3.97
C PRO A 73 -3.61 -14.81 3.64
N ASN A 74 -4.39 -14.39 4.65
CA ASN A 74 -5.70 -13.79 4.45
C ASN A 74 -5.63 -12.29 4.74
N ALA A 75 -5.52 -11.46 3.70
CA ALA A 75 -5.36 -10.01 3.82
C ALA A 75 -6.50 -9.34 4.60
N SER A 76 -7.72 -9.88 4.56
CA SER A 76 -8.85 -9.35 5.34
C SER A 76 -8.57 -9.38 6.83
N GLN A 77 -7.80 -10.35 7.33
CA GLN A 77 -7.43 -10.42 8.74
C GLN A 77 -6.43 -9.33 9.14
N SER A 78 -5.51 -8.96 8.24
CA SER A 78 -4.56 -7.86 8.47
C SER A 78 -5.20 -6.48 8.44
N ILE A 79 -6.32 -6.33 7.73
CA ILE A 79 -7.05 -5.06 7.60
C ILE A 79 -8.17 -4.98 8.66
N CYS A 80 -8.39 -6.04 9.47
CA CYS A 80 -9.37 -6.00 10.55
C CYS A 80 -8.92 -5.07 11.68
N GLY A 81 -9.87 -4.41 12.35
CA GLY A 81 -9.58 -3.64 13.58
C GLY A 81 -9.20 -4.48 14.80
N ILE A 82 -9.02 -5.80 14.64
CA ILE A 82 -8.58 -6.72 15.68
C ILE A 82 -7.16 -7.15 15.31
N GLN A 83 -6.19 -6.75 16.13
CA GLN A 83 -4.80 -7.10 15.90
C GLN A 83 -4.59 -8.61 16.01
N HIS A 84 -3.98 -9.20 14.99
CA HIS A 84 -3.51 -10.57 15.06
C HIS A 84 -2.28 -10.67 15.97
N SER A 85 -2.08 -11.81 16.67
CA SER A 85 -0.95 -11.98 17.59
C SER A 85 0.41 -11.83 16.92
N ASP A 86 0.47 -12.09 15.62
CA ASP A 86 1.70 -12.00 14.84
C ASP A 86 1.99 -10.61 14.29
N GLU A 87 1.07 -9.65 14.42
CA GLU A 87 1.34 -8.25 14.05
C GLU A 87 2.31 -7.56 15.01
N SER A 88 2.58 -8.16 16.19
CA SER A 88 3.61 -7.68 17.11
C SER A 88 5.01 -8.16 16.74
N LEU A 89 5.15 -9.03 15.74
CA LEU A 89 6.46 -9.48 15.26
C LEU A 89 7.19 -8.35 14.54
N SER A 90 8.52 -8.43 14.49
CA SER A 90 9.28 -7.54 13.60
C SER A 90 9.00 -7.87 12.13
N ASP A 91 9.15 -6.89 11.24
CA ASP A 91 8.96 -7.07 9.80
C ASP A 91 9.75 -8.26 9.24
N HIS A 92 10.95 -8.50 9.77
CA HIS A 92 11.80 -9.62 9.38
C HIS A 92 11.19 -10.95 9.78
N GLU A 93 10.83 -11.13 11.05
CA GLU A 93 10.21 -12.36 11.57
C GLU A 93 8.86 -12.63 10.92
N PHE A 94 8.07 -11.58 10.70
CA PHE A 94 6.79 -11.66 10.03
C PHE A 94 6.96 -12.14 8.59
N THR A 95 7.89 -11.50 7.85
CA THR A 95 8.21 -11.88 6.49
C THR A 95 8.67 -13.34 6.47
N GLU A 96 9.65 -13.74 7.27
CA GLU A 96 10.15 -15.12 7.29
C GLU A 96 9.05 -16.15 7.51
N LYS A 97 8.11 -15.87 8.43
CA LYS A 97 7.00 -16.76 8.77
C LYS A 97 5.99 -16.92 7.63
N TYR A 98 5.67 -15.82 6.93
CA TYR A 98 4.56 -15.78 5.97
C TYR A 98 5.00 -15.77 4.50
N TRP A 99 6.29 -15.56 4.24
CA TRP A 99 6.88 -15.41 2.91
C TRP A 99 6.43 -16.49 1.94
N GLN A 100 6.66 -17.76 2.29
CA GLN A 100 6.37 -18.90 1.41
C GLN A 100 4.88 -19.00 1.06
N LYS A 101 4.00 -18.67 2.01
CA LYS A 101 2.55 -18.74 1.81
C LYS A 101 2.04 -17.59 0.96
N CYS A 102 2.48 -16.36 1.26
CA CYS A 102 2.03 -15.16 0.55
C CYS A 102 2.60 -15.08 -0.87
N THR A 103 3.80 -15.62 -1.10
CA THR A 103 4.46 -15.55 -2.42
C THR A 103 4.19 -16.74 -3.33
N ALA A 104 3.43 -17.75 -2.88
CA ALA A 104 3.20 -18.99 -3.61
C ALA A 104 2.58 -18.81 -5.01
N SER A 105 1.80 -17.74 -5.21
CA SER A 105 1.13 -17.43 -6.48
C SER A 105 1.95 -16.51 -7.40
N TYR A 106 3.10 -16.00 -6.95
CA TYR A 106 3.90 -15.04 -7.70
C TYR A 106 5.04 -15.74 -8.45
N ASP A 107 5.31 -15.32 -9.68
CA ASP A 107 6.48 -15.71 -10.44
C ASP A 107 7.70 -14.86 -10.05
N LEU A 108 8.53 -15.45 -9.20
CA LEU A 108 9.72 -14.83 -8.62
C LEU A 108 11.02 -15.30 -9.28
N SER A 109 10.95 -15.90 -10.47
CA SER A 109 12.12 -16.48 -11.17
C SER A 109 13.23 -15.47 -11.47
N HIS A 110 12.91 -14.17 -11.45
CA HIS A 110 13.83 -13.07 -11.68
C HIS A 110 14.64 -12.66 -10.44
N LYS A 111 14.38 -13.25 -9.27
CA LYS A 111 15.16 -12.96 -8.05
C LYS A 111 16.54 -13.59 -8.14
N ILE A 112 17.54 -12.75 -8.35
CA ILE A 112 18.93 -13.10 -8.11
C ILE A 112 19.14 -13.04 -6.58
N SER A 113 19.81 -14.04 -6.02
CA SER A 113 20.02 -14.17 -4.57
C SER A 113 20.63 -12.89 -3.99
N LYS A 114 20.18 -12.52 -2.80
CA LYS A 114 20.43 -11.23 -2.11
C LYS A 114 21.87 -11.01 -1.63
N GLU A 115 22.81 -11.85 -2.02
CA GLU A 115 24.20 -11.74 -1.56
C GLU A 115 24.98 -10.59 -2.24
N ASP A 116 24.49 -10.01 -3.34
CA ASP A 116 25.31 -9.11 -4.19
C ASP A 116 24.85 -7.63 -4.30
N ASP A 117 23.73 -7.19 -3.71
CA ASP A 117 23.11 -5.91 -4.13
C ASP A 117 22.56 -5.00 -3.01
N GLU A 118 23.23 -4.93 -1.85
CA GLU A 118 22.86 -4.00 -0.78
C GLU A 118 23.24 -2.52 -1.07
N SER A 119 23.60 -2.17 -2.31
CA SER A 119 24.22 -0.85 -2.61
C SER A 119 23.51 0.05 -3.63
N LYS A 120 22.29 -0.25 -4.11
CA LYS A 120 21.67 0.62 -5.14
C LYS A 120 20.18 0.88 -4.98
N ARG A 121 19.77 1.52 -3.88
CA ARG A 121 18.39 2.04 -3.82
C ARG A 121 18.23 3.31 -3.01
N ILE A 122 18.86 4.40 -3.48
CA ILE A 122 18.31 5.76 -3.36
C ILE A 122 18.75 6.53 -4.61
N GLU A 123 17.88 6.64 -5.62
CA GLU A 123 17.94 7.79 -6.54
C GLU A 123 16.99 8.84 -5.98
N ASP A 124 17.57 9.96 -5.59
CA ASP A 124 16.91 11.19 -5.17
C ASP A 124 16.20 11.81 -6.37
N TYR A 125 14.87 11.67 -6.41
CA TYR A 125 14.03 12.37 -7.38
C TYR A 125 13.49 13.63 -6.72
N SER A 126 14.32 14.67 -6.65
CA SER A 126 13.80 16.03 -6.50
C SER A 126 13.02 16.38 -7.76
N GLU A 127 11.70 16.35 -7.65
CA GLU A 127 10.76 16.81 -8.66
C GLU A 127 11.04 18.30 -8.90
N ARG A 128 11.66 18.60 -10.03
CA ARG A 128 11.90 19.98 -10.49
C ARG A 128 10.56 20.50 -10.99
N ASP A 129 9.89 21.29 -10.16
CA ASP A 129 8.82 22.19 -10.59
C ASP A 129 9.40 23.14 -11.64
N GLU A 130 9.07 22.92 -12.92
CA GLU A 130 9.30 23.89 -13.98
C GLU A 130 8.32 25.06 -13.79
N GLU A 131 8.79 26.14 -13.17
CA GLU A 131 8.08 27.43 -13.20
C GLU A 131 7.94 27.89 -14.66
N ILE A 132 6.70 27.83 -15.16
CA ILE A 132 6.30 28.45 -16.42
C ILE A 132 6.42 29.97 -16.24
N ALA A 133 7.47 30.56 -16.82
CA ALA A 133 7.59 32.00 -16.94
C ALA A 133 6.46 32.54 -17.83
N ALA A 134 5.59 33.37 -17.25
CA ALA A 134 4.64 34.17 -18.01
C ALA A 134 5.42 35.28 -18.75
N ASP A 135 5.51 35.13 -20.07
CA ASP A 135 6.02 36.13 -21.01
C ASP A 135 4.97 37.25 -21.14
N ASP A 136 5.18 38.35 -20.43
CA ASP A 136 4.33 39.55 -20.50
C ASP A 136 4.92 40.49 -21.57
N ASN A 137 4.51 40.25 -22.81
CA ASN A 137 4.83 41.09 -23.95
C ASN A 137 3.76 42.19 -24.08
N GLU A 138 3.97 43.33 -23.43
CA GLU A 138 3.26 44.58 -23.74
C GLU A 138 4.14 45.46 -24.65
N GLU A 139 3.82 45.42 -25.95
CA GLU A 139 4.11 46.48 -26.90
C GLU A 139 3.23 47.70 -26.57
N GLU A 140 3.81 48.86 -26.25
CA GLU A 140 3.63 50.16 -26.96
C GLU A 140 4.58 51.25 -26.41
#